data_AF-A0A4R8HSS0-F1
#
_entry.id   AF-A0A4R8HSS0-F1
#
_cell.length_a   1.000
_cell.length_b   1.000
_cell.length_c   1.000
_cell.angle_alpha   90.00
_cell.angle_beta   90.00
_cell.angle_gamma   90.00
#
_symmetry.space_group_name_H-M   'P 1'
#
loop_
_entity.id
_entity.type
_entity.pdbx_description
1 polymer ?
#
loop_
_entity_poly.entity_id
_entity_poly.type
_entity_poly.pdbx_seq_one_letter_code
_entity_poly.pdbx_strand_id
1 'polypeptide(L)'
;MPALISVDGVRLRAFILRIERLAEEKDAISADIKDVYGEVKSVGFDPKIVRKIVALRRVDRTKREEEAEILDLYLSALGDFMDTPLGEAARRDDE
;
A
#
# COMPACT_ATOMS: atom_id res chain seq x y z
N MET A 1 -7.25 -28.20 -36.39
CA MET A 1 -6.75 -28.39 -35.01
C MET A 1 -5.74 -27.27 -34.73
N PRO A 2 -5.71 -26.66 -33.54
CA PRO A 2 -4.64 -25.74 -33.20
C PRO A 2 -3.31 -26.50 -33.19
N ALA A 3 -2.23 -25.87 -33.67
CA ALA A 3 -0.91 -26.48 -33.63
C ALA A 3 -0.47 -26.64 -32.17
N LEU A 4 -0.18 -27.88 -31.76
CA LEU A 4 0.45 -28.16 -30.47
C LEU A 4 1.86 -27.55 -30.50
N ILE A 5 2.02 -26.43 -29.80
CA ILE A 5 3.32 -25.78 -29.61
C ILE A 5 4.22 -26.78 -28.87
N SER A 6 5.36 -27.14 -29.46
CA SER A 6 6.33 -28.02 -28.80
C SER A 6 6.86 -27.34 -27.54
N VAL A 7 6.66 -27.98 -26.39
CA VAL A 7 7.04 -27.42 -25.08
C VAL A 7 8.47 -27.82 -24.75
N ASP A 8 9.37 -26.83 -24.69
CA ASP A 8 10.72 -26.97 -24.16
C ASP A 8 10.66 -27.21 -22.63
N GLY A 9 10.62 -28.49 -22.24
CA GLY A 9 10.49 -28.89 -20.84
C GLY A 9 11.67 -28.49 -19.96
N VAL A 10 12.86 -28.24 -20.51
CA VAL A 10 14.01 -27.75 -19.74
C VAL A 10 13.79 -26.28 -19.38
N ARG A 11 13.39 -25.47 -20.36
CA ARG A 11 13.07 -24.05 -20.17
C ARG A 11 11.85 -23.85 -19.26
N LEU A 12 10.83 -24.68 -19.40
CA LEU A 12 9.66 -24.66 -18.52
C LEU A 12 10.04 -24.94 -17.06
N ARG A 13 10.85 -25.97 -16.79
CA ARG A 13 11.37 -26.25 -15.43
C ARG A 13 12.18 -25.08 -14.86
N ALA A 14 13.02 -24.43 -15.67
CA ALA A 14 13.79 -23.27 -15.23
C ALA A 14 12.91 -22.07 -14.83
N PHE A 15 11.79 -21.84 -15.53
CA PHE A 15 10.81 -20.84 -15.13
C PHE A 15 10.06 -21.22 -13.84
N ILE A 16 9.61 -22.47 -13.73
CA ILE A 16 8.89 -22.97 -12.54
C ILE A 16 9.75 -22.81 -11.28
N LEU A 17 10.98 -23.34 -11.28
CA LEU A 17 11.89 -23.26 -10.13
C LEU A 17 12.19 -21.81 -9.70
N ARG A 18 12.28 -20.88 -10.66
CA ARG A 18 12.46 -19.45 -10.37
C ARG A 18 11.20 -18.84 -9.75
N ILE A 19 10.01 -19.24 -10.21
CA ILE A 19 8.72 -18.76 -9.66
C ILE A 19 8.52 -19.31 -8.24
N GLU A 20 8.80 -20.59 -8.01
CA GLU A 20 8.70 -21.23 -6.69
C GLU A 20 9.61 -20.53 -5.67
N ARG A 21 10.88 -20.32 -6.01
CA ARG A 21 11.83 -19.58 -5.16
C ARG A 21 11.38 -18.15 -4.87
N LEU A 22 10.85 -17.44 -5.87
CA LEU A 22 10.30 -16.08 -5.69
C LEU A 22 9.01 -16.07 -4.85
N ALA A 23 8.23 -17.14 -4.85
CA ALA A 23 7.06 -17.29 -4.00
C ALA A 23 7.48 -17.52 -2.54
N GLU A 24 8.47 -18.39 -2.29
CA GLU A 24 9.08 -18.60 -0.97
C GLU A 24 9.68 -17.30 -0.41
N GLU A 25 10.48 -16.57 -1.21
CA GLU A 25 11.02 -15.25 -0.86
C GLU A 25 9.91 -14.25 -0.49
N LYS A 26 8.83 -14.20 -1.29
CA LYS A 26 7.68 -13.32 -1.04
C LYS A 26 6.94 -13.69 0.24
N ASP A 27 6.78 -14.97 0.54
CA ASP A 27 6.01 -15.41 1.70
C ASP A 27 6.82 -15.21 3.00
N ALA A 28 8.16 -15.38 2.96
CA ALA A 28 9.06 -14.97 4.04
C ALA A 28 8.96 -13.45 4.32
N ILE A 29 9.09 -12.60 3.28
CA ILE A 29 8.93 -11.14 3.41
C ILE A 29 7.53 -10.77 3.96
N SER A 30 6.50 -11.54 3.59
CA SER A 30 5.12 -11.32 4.08
C SER A 30 4.96 -11.69 5.55
N ALA A 31 5.72 -12.67 6.05
CA ALA A 31 5.80 -13.01 7.48
C ALA A 31 6.54 -11.90 8.25
N ASP A 32 7.72 -11.47 7.78
CA ASP A 32 8.48 -10.38 8.41
C ASP A 32 7.64 -9.09 8.55
N ILE A 33 6.92 -8.71 7.49
CA ILE A 33 6.01 -7.55 7.50
C ILE A 33 4.89 -7.72 8.53
N LYS A 34 4.35 -8.94 8.69
CA LYS A 34 3.30 -9.24 9.67
C LYS A 34 3.83 -9.12 11.11
N ASP A 35 5.05 -9.57 11.35
CA ASP A 35 5.68 -9.52 12.68
C ASP A 35 6.03 -8.08 13.07
N VAL A 36 6.50 -7.25 12.13
CA VAL A 36 6.64 -5.79 12.32
C VAL A 36 5.28 -5.14 12.67
N TYR A 37 4.18 -5.54 12.03
CA TYR A 37 2.84 -5.07 12.45
C TYR A 37 2.40 -5.61 13.83
N GLY A 38 3.01 -6.70 14.31
CA GLY A 38 2.88 -7.19 15.67
C GLY A 38 3.64 -6.31 16.67
N GLU A 39 4.90 -5.97 16.38
CA GLU A 39 5.71 -5.04 17.16
C GLU A 39 5.05 -3.66 17.30
N VAL A 40 4.56 -3.10 16.19
CA VAL A 40 3.76 -1.86 16.16
C VAL A 40 2.62 -1.90 17.19
N LYS A 41 1.92 -3.03 17.30
CA LYS A 41 0.85 -3.22 18.28
C LYS A 41 1.39 -3.28 19.72
N SER A 42 2.47 -4.02 19.94
CA SER A 42 3.11 -4.20 21.25
C SER A 42 3.68 -2.90 21.82
N VAL A 43 4.12 -1.97 20.95
CA VAL A 43 4.59 -0.63 21.33
C VAL A 43 3.41 0.35 21.57
N GLY A 44 2.18 -0.02 21.21
CA GLY A 44 0.95 0.72 21.53
C GLY A 44 0.31 1.49 20.36
N PHE A 45 0.82 1.37 19.14
CA PHE A 45 0.22 1.97 17.94
C PHE A 45 -0.90 1.07 17.36
N ASP A 46 -1.89 1.65 16.67
CA ASP A 46 -2.89 0.87 15.92
C ASP A 46 -2.33 0.38 14.57
N PRO A 47 -2.13 -0.94 14.36
CA PRO A 47 -1.63 -1.48 13.10
C PRO A 47 -2.58 -1.28 11.92
N LYS A 48 -3.86 -0.96 12.14
CA LYS A 48 -4.79 -0.59 11.05
C LYS A 48 -4.46 0.78 10.48
N ILE A 49 -4.16 1.75 11.35
CA ILE A 49 -3.78 3.11 10.92
C ILE A 49 -2.40 3.08 10.25
N VAL A 50 -1.43 2.34 10.80
CA VAL A 50 -0.10 2.20 10.16
C VAL A 50 -0.22 1.54 8.77
N ARG A 51 -1.09 0.55 8.57
CA ARG A 51 -1.36 -0.01 7.23
C ARG A 51 -1.92 1.02 6.25
N LYS A 52 -2.82 1.91 6.69
CA LYS A 52 -3.32 3.02 5.86
C LYS A 52 -2.19 3.97 5.46
N ILE A 53 -1.32 4.35 6.41
CA ILE A 53 -0.15 5.20 6.14
C ILE A 53 0.79 4.54 5.13
N VAL A 54 1.10 3.25 5.29
CA VAL A 54 1.94 2.49 4.35
C VAL A 54 1.31 2.43 2.96
N ALA A 55 -0.01 2.22 2.85
CA ALA A 55 -0.73 2.23 1.58
C ALA A 55 -0.67 3.62 0.89
N LEU A 56 -0.96 4.70 1.63
CA LEU A 56 -0.85 6.08 1.13
C LEU A 56 0.56 6.39 0.63
N ARG A 57 1.59 5.97 1.37
CA ARG A 57 3.01 6.17 1.01
C ARG A 57 3.45 5.42 -0.25
N ARG A 58 2.69 4.42 -0.72
CA ARG A 58 2.95 3.71 -1.99
C ARG A 58 2.34 4.39 -3.22
N VAL A 59 1.36 5.28 -3.02
CA VAL A 59 0.84 6.14 -4.08
C VAL A 59 1.90 7.18 -4.42
N ASP A 60 2.08 7.45 -5.71
CA ASP A 60 2.96 8.51 -6.20
C ASP A 60 2.67 9.85 -5.51
N ARG A 61 3.72 10.66 -5.30
CA ARG A 61 3.60 11.89 -4.50
C ARG A 61 2.67 12.89 -5.18
N THR A 62 2.87 13.15 -6.47
CA THR A 62 2.07 14.13 -7.23
C THR A 62 0.61 13.69 -7.27
N LYS A 63 0.35 12.41 -7.54
CA LYS A 63 -1.02 11.87 -7.49
C LYS A 63 -1.68 12.00 -6.12
N ARG A 64 -0.93 11.83 -5.03
CA ARG A 64 -1.46 12.00 -3.68
C ARG A 64 -1.76 13.47 -3.36
N GLU A 65 -0.97 14.40 -3.89
CA GLU A 65 -1.20 15.84 -3.77
C GLU A 65 -2.46 16.25 -4.56
N GLU A 66 -2.60 15.81 -5.82
CA GLU A 66 -3.80 15.99 -6.65
C GLU A 66 -5.08 15.39 -6.01
N GLU A 67 -5.01 14.14 -5.53
CA GLU A 67 -6.14 13.49 -4.85
C GLU A 67 -6.51 14.20 -3.53
N ALA A 68 -5.54 14.77 -2.82
CA ALA A 68 -5.78 15.52 -1.59
C ALA A 68 -6.46 16.87 -1.85
N GLU A 69 -6.04 17.63 -2.88
CA GLU A 69 -6.68 18.89 -3.28
C GLU A 69 -8.16 18.67 -3.69
N ILE A 70 -8.44 17.61 -4.44
CA ILE A 70 -9.81 17.26 -4.85
C ILE A 70 -10.66 16.83 -3.65
N LEU A 71 -10.10 16.02 -2.75
CA LEU A 71 -10.78 15.58 -1.53
C LEU A 71 -11.14 16.77 -0.64
N ASP A 72 -10.20 17.70 -0.46
CA ASP A 72 -10.39 18.90 0.34
C ASP A 72 -11.48 19.81 -0.23
N LEU A 73 -11.49 20.05 -1.55
CA LEU A 73 -12.56 20.78 -2.23
C LEU A 73 -13.94 20.14 -2.02
N TYR A 74 -14.04 18.82 -2.05
CA TYR A 74 -15.31 18.11 -1.85
C TYR A 74 -15.79 18.15 -0.41
N LEU A 75 -14.88 18.06 0.57
CA LEU A 75 -15.21 18.18 1.98
C LEU A 75 -15.66 19.62 2.31
N SER A 76 -14.94 20.62 1.78
CA SER A 76 -15.32 22.04 1.82
C SER A 76 -16.77 22.27 1.37
N ALA A 77 -17.12 21.73 0.20
CA ALA A 77 -18.44 21.90 -0.41
C ALA A 77 -19.58 21.20 0.36
N LEU A 78 -19.26 20.22 1.21
CA LEU A 78 -20.21 19.52 2.07
C LEU A 78 -20.35 20.17 3.46
N GLY A 79 -19.51 21.16 3.80
CA GLY A 79 -19.38 21.66 5.17
C GLY A 79 -18.78 20.60 6.11
N ASP A 80 -17.76 19.90 5.62
CA ASP A 80 -17.20 18.71 6.26
C ASP A 80 -15.66 18.77 6.34
N PHE A 81 -15.07 17.93 7.19
CA PHE A 81 -13.64 17.94 7.57
C PHE A 81 -13.13 19.21 8.28
N MET A 82 -13.99 19.91 9.04
CA MET A 82 -13.69 21.19 9.74
C MET A 82 -13.58 22.42 8.83
N ASP A 83 -14.24 22.34 7.66
CA ASP A 83 -14.54 23.41 6.70
C ASP A 83 -13.41 23.89 5.76
N THR A 84 -12.16 23.40 5.92
CA THR A 84 -11.05 23.42 4.91
C THR A 84 -10.41 24.80 4.61
N PRO A 85 -9.11 24.94 4.22
CA PRO A 85 -8.26 23.98 3.48
C PRO A 85 -7.39 23.02 4.32
N LEU A 86 -7.33 21.75 3.92
CA LEU A 86 -7.02 20.57 4.73
C LEU A 86 -7.48 20.72 6.18
N GLY A 87 -8.80 20.88 6.32
CA GLY A 87 -9.50 21.16 7.58
C GLY A 87 -9.24 22.53 8.21
N GLU A 88 -8.65 23.45 7.43
CA GLU A 88 -7.93 24.66 7.89
C GLU A 88 -6.72 24.33 8.78
N ALA A 89 -6.37 23.04 8.90
CA ALA A 89 -5.92 22.47 10.16
C ALA A 89 -4.77 21.46 10.01
N ALA A 90 -3.76 21.52 10.89
CA ALA A 90 -3.99 21.16 12.28
C ALA A 90 -4.65 22.21 13.20
N ARG A 91 -4.66 23.51 12.84
CA ARG A 91 -5.33 24.62 13.57
C ARG A 91 -5.00 24.56 15.09
N ARG A 92 -3.74 24.63 15.53
CA ARG A 92 -2.41 24.81 14.90
C ARG A 92 -1.48 23.80 15.62
N ASP A 93 -0.28 23.52 15.11
CA ASP A 93 0.50 22.35 15.59
C ASP A 93 0.76 22.29 17.12
N ASP A 94 0.84 23.43 17.84
CA ASP A 94 0.96 23.51 19.31
C ASP A 94 0.42 24.86 19.86
N GLU A 95 -0.91 25.05 19.93
CA GLU A 95 -1.58 26.13 20.73
C GLU A 95 -2.67 25.56 21.66
#